data_AF-A0A7L0EBC0-F1
#
_entry.id   AF-A0A7L0EBC0-F1
#
_cell.length_a   1.000
_cell.length_b   1.000
_cell.length_c   1.000
_cell.angle_alpha   90.00
_cell.angle_beta   90.00
_cell.angle_gamma   90.00
#
_symmetry.space_group_name_H-M   'P 1'
#
loop_
_entity.id
_entity.type
_entity.pdbx_description
1 polymer ?
#
loop_
_entity_poly.entity_id
_entity_poly.type
_entity_poly.pdbx_seq_one_letter_code
_entity_poly.pdbx_strand_id
1 'polypeptide(L)'
;RSRMVPMRDAAVPVPTTRLLLKRREMAEVQRALQSQQEEFRQRMEHLAQCRQQLGQQEEQHQDVVLKFNAFLKASAARREQALQRADEERARAAGQVAEAARLRQKLEGLQRHREDLARRLRSFHGFSDYLRGVLARMGEFQDIPTMLAHFRVLVGVQAALPQETEAGQEQLAQGWARLQRYQEEGGSELPRPNSELARLHTHLEVAHREVLQGESHWAQVQSTAAQKTLLLGQIKLAVLNLFQLVTARLEVPTDVALEDTEAQLDTVLLCVQDLAAICAELRPGQLGPCPPHLPVATSAAPRGCHGASEPGIAP
;
A
#
# COMPACT_ATOMS: atom_id res chain seq x y z
N ARG A 1 -144.21 37.27 -86.69
CA ARG A 1 -145.40 36.45 -86.38
C ARG A 1 -145.41 36.22 -84.87
N SER A 2 -145.96 37.16 -84.10
CA SER A 2 -147.39 37.27 -83.78
C SER A 2 -147.82 36.18 -82.80
N ARG A 3 -147.90 36.52 -81.52
CA ARG A 3 -149.16 36.55 -80.79
C ARG A 3 -148.97 37.25 -79.44
N MET A 4 -149.34 38.53 -79.42
CA MET A 4 -149.93 39.14 -78.24
C MET A 4 -151.18 38.33 -77.88
N VAL A 5 -151.27 37.91 -76.62
CA VAL A 5 -152.52 37.48 -75.98
C VAL A 5 -152.58 38.25 -74.65
N PRO A 6 -153.74 38.84 -74.33
CA PRO A 6 -153.79 40.14 -73.68
C PRO A 6 -153.69 40.04 -72.15
N MET A 7 -153.17 41.14 -71.60
CA MET A 7 -153.37 41.64 -70.25
C MET A 7 -154.86 41.48 -69.87
N ARG A 8 -155.17 40.44 -69.09
CA ARG A 8 -156.44 40.33 -68.39
C ARG A 8 -156.26 40.99 -67.04
N ASP A 9 -157.07 42.03 -66.82
CA ASP A 9 -157.24 42.72 -65.56
C ASP A 9 -157.20 41.74 -64.39
N ALA A 10 -156.17 41.87 -63.56
CA ALA A 10 -156.23 41.38 -62.20
C ALA A 10 -157.26 42.25 -61.48
N ALA A 11 -158.52 41.85 -61.62
CA ALA A 11 -159.61 42.28 -60.75
C ALA A 11 -159.06 42.30 -59.32
N VAL A 12 -159.18 43.44 -58.65
CA VAL A 12 -159.02 43.49 -57.20
C VAL A 12 -160.00 42.46 -56.65
N PRO A 13 -159.54 41.33 -56.09
CA PRO A 13 -160.46 40.30 -55.67
C PRO A 13 -161.26 40.85 -54.50
N VAL A 14 -162.53 40.44 -54.39
CA VAL A 14 -163.34 40.59 -53.17
C VAL A 14 -162.51 40.05 -51.97
N PRO A 15 -162.53 40.67 -50.78
CA PRO A 15 -161.61 40.38 -49.67
C PRO A 15 -161.47 38.89 -49.32
N THR A 16 -162.54 38.12 -49.50
CA THR A 16 -162.63 36.67 -49.28
C THR A 16 -161.80 35.84 -50.28
N THR A 17 -161.79 36.16 -51.57
CA THR A 17 -160.98 35.43 -52.59
C THR A 17 -159.49 35.74 -52.48
N ARG A 18 -159.13 36.97 -52.11
CA ARG A 18 -157.73 37.36 -51.85
C ARG A 18 -157.16 36.65 -50.63
N LEU A 19 -157.98 36.43 -49.61
CA LEU A 19 -157.62 35.72 -48.38
C LEU A 19 -157.40 34.23 -48.62
N LEU A 20 -158.20 33.59 -49.49
CA LEU A 20 -158.00 32.20 -49.90
C LEU A 20 -156.73 32.00 -50.74
N LEU A 21 -156.44 32.91 -51.68
CA LEU A 21 -155.19 32.87 -52.44
C LEU A 21 -153.97 33.07 -51.53
N LYS A 22 -154.04 34.03 -50.59
CA LYS A 22 -152.97 34.21 -49.59
C LYS A 22 -152.79 33.01 -48.68
N ARG A 23 -153.87 32.30 -48.31
CA ARG A 23 -153.78 31.03 -47.55
C ARG A 23 -153.14 29.91 -48.36
N ARG A 24 -153.44 29.82 -49.66
CA ARG A 24 -152.81 28.84 -50.56
C ARG A 24 -151.33 29.15 -50.78
N GLU A 25 -150.98 30.40 -51.03
CA GLU A 25 -149.59 30.88 -51.11
C GLU A 25 -148.84 30.61 -49.79
N MET A 26 -149.44 30.92 -48.64
CA MET A 26 -148.87 30.60 -47.32
C MET A 26 -148.66 29.09 -47.15
N ALA A 27 -149.60 28.25 -47.58
CA ALA A 27 -149.47 26.80 -47.51
C ALA A 27 -148.44 26.24 -48.50
N GLU A 28 -148.22 26.88 -49.64
CA GLU A 28 -147.17 26.53 -50.61
C GLU A 28 -145.78 26.96 -50.11
N VAL A 29 -145.66 28.18 -49.58
CA VAL A 29 -144.44 28.68 -48.92
C VAL A 29 -144.10 27.85 -47.68
N GLN A 30 -145.10 27.47 -46.89
CA GLN A 30 -144.87 26.65 -45.70
C GLN A 30 -144.45 25.23 -46.06
N ARG A 31 -145.01 24.65 -47.13
CA ARG A 31 -144.51 23.37 -47.69
C ARG A 31 -143.08 23.49 -48.22
N ALA A 32 -142.74 24.57 -48.92
CA ALA A 32 -141.39 24.81 -49.41
C ALA A 32 -140.39 25.09 -48.27
N LEU A 33 -140.83 25.76 -47.19
CA LEU A 33 -140.01 25.97 -45.99
C LEU A 33 -139.77 24.66 -45.25
N GLN A 34 -140.80 23.81 -45.12
CA GLN A 34 -140.67 22.47 -44.54
C GLN A 34 -139.70 21.60 -45.35
N SER A 35 -139.82 21.59 -46.68
CA SER A 35 -138.88 20.84 -47.54
C SER A 35 -137.45 21.38 -47.40
N GLN A 36 -137.25 22.70 -47.34
CA GLN A 36 -135.91 23.26 -47.10
C GLN A 36 -135.37 22.95 -45.71
N GLN A 37 -136.20 22.93 -44.67
CA GLN A 37 -135.80 22.55 -43.31
C GLN A 37 -135.40 21.07 -43.25
N GLU A 38 -136.13 20.20 -43.95
CA GLU A 38 -135.82 18.77 -44.06
C GLU A 38 -134.52 18.54 -44.85
N GLU A 39 -134.34 19.21 -45.99
CA GLU A 39 -133.07 19.17 -46.75
C GLU A 39 -131.89 19.68 -45.91
N PHE A 40 -132.06 20.78 -45.17
CA PHE A 40 -131.03 21.32 -44.30
C PHE A 40 -130.70 20.33 -43.16
N ARG A 41 -131.72 19.71 -42.55
CA ARG A 41 -131.52 18.66 -41.54
C ARG A 41 -130.73 17.48 -42.10
N GLN A 42 -131.13 16.95 -43.26
CA GLN A 42 -130.42 15.85 -43.91
C GLN A 42 -128.97 16.22 -44.26
N ARG A 43 -128.72 17.43 -44.76
CA ARG A 43 -127.36 17.94 -45.03
C ARG A 43 -126.53 18.04 -43.74
N MET A 44 -127.12 18.51 -42.64
CA MET A 44 -126.44 18.60 -41.35
C MET A 44 -126.12 17.23 -40.76
N GLU A 45 -127.04 16.26 -40.88
CA GLU A 45 -126.82 14.88 -40.45
C GLU A 45 -125.70 14.21 -41.25
N HIS A 46 -125.70 14.39 -42.58
CA HIS A 46 -124.62 13.90 -43.44
C HIS A 46 -123.27 14.53 -43.08
N LEU A 47 -123.22 15.87 -42.89
CA LEU A 47 -122.00 16.55 -42.47
C LEU A 47 -121.52 16.10 -41.09
N ALA A 48 -122.43 15.84 -40.15
CA ALA A 48 -122.09 15.30 -38.83
C ALA A 48 -121.48 13.89 -38.95
N GLN A 49 -122.07 13.02 -39.78
CA GLN A 49 -121.52 11.68 -40.07
C GLN A 49 -120.14 11.77 -40.73
N CYS A 50 -119.96 12.64 -41.74
CA CYS A 50 -118.67 12.87 -42.37
C CYS A 50 -117.62 13.36 -41.38
N ARG A 51 -117.97 14.29 -40.48
CA ARG A 51 -117.07 14.77 -39.41
C ARG A 51 -116.66 13.64 -38.48
N GLN A 52 -117.59 12.78 -38.08
CA GLN A 52 -117.30 11.64 -37.23
C GLN A 52 -116.38 10.63 -37.91
N GLN A 53 -116.61 10.33 -39.20
CA GLN A 53 -115.74 9.44 -39.98
C GLN A 53 -114.33 10.00 -40.14
N LEU A 54 -114.20 11.29 -40.44
CA LEU A 54 -112.90 11.96 -40.53
C LEU A 54 -112.16 11.92 -39.19
N GLY A 55 -112.85 12.15 -38.06
CA GLY A 55 -112.26 12.05 -36.73
C GLY A 55 -111.73 10.64 -36.43
N GLN A 56 -112.50 9.60 -36.77
CA GLN A 56 -112.06 8.20 -36.62
C GLN A 56 -110.85 7.87 -37.50
N GLN A 57 -110.82 8.37 -38.74
CA GLN A 57 -109.66 8.19 -39.63
C GLN A 57 -108.43 8.92 -39.10
N GLU A 58 -108.60 10.14 -38.57
CA GLU A 58 -107.51 10.89 -37.95
C GLU A 58 -106.92 10.14 -36.75
N GLU A 59 -107.77 9.65 -35.83
CA GLU A 59 -107.33 8.84 -34.68
C GLU A 59 -106.58 7.57 -35.14
N GLN A 60 -107.10 6.86 -36.15
CA GLN A 60 -106.43 5.69 -36.72
C GLN A 60 -105.05 6.04 -37.31
N HIS A 61 -104.95 7.16 -38.03
CA HIS A 61 -103.68 7.62 -38.58
C HIS A 61 -102.70 8.05 -37.47
N GLN A 62 -103.17 8.75 -36.44
CA GLN A 62 -102.36 9.12 -35.28
C GLN A 62 -101.81 7.87 -34.56
N ASP A 63 -102.64 6.85 -34.35
CA ASP A 63 -102.23 5.57 -33.77
C ASP A 63 -101.14 4.88 -34.59
N VAL A 64 -101.29 4.86 -35.92
CA VAL A 64 -100.28 4.27 -36.82
C VAL A 64 -98.97 5.07 -36.75
N VAL A 65 -99.02 6.40 -36.74
CA VAL A 65 -97.83 7.25 -36.60
C VAL A 65 -97.12 6.98 -35.28
N LEU A 66 -97.86 6.87 -34.17
CA LEU A 66 -97.29 6.54 -32.86
C LEU A 66 -96.62 5.16 -32.85
N LYS A 67 -97.30 4.14 -33.40
CA LYS A 67 -96.74 2.78 -33.53
C LYS A 67 -95.49 2.78 -34.41
N PHE A 68 -95.49 3.52 -35.52
CA PHE A 68 -94.34 3.62 -36.42
C PHE A 68 -93.17 4.36 -35.75
N ASN A 69 -93.43 5.45 -35.03
CA ASN A 69 -92.41 6.18 -34.28
C ASN A 69 -91.78 5.28 -33.19
N ALA A 70 -92.62 4.55 -32.45
CA ALA A 70 -92.15 3.58 -31.46
C ALA A 70 -91.29 2.46 -32.11
N PHE A 71 -91.71 1.96 -33.27
CA PHE A 71 -90.93 0.99 -34.04
C PHE A 71 -89.57 1.55 -34.50
N LEU A 72 -89.54 2.78 -35.03
CA LEU A 72 -88.30 3.43 -35.45
C LEU A 72 -87.34 3.62 -34.27
N LYS A 73 -87.84 4.07 -33.11
CA LYS A 73 -87.04 4.18 -31.87
C LYS A 73 -86.50 2.83 -31.43
N ALA A 74 -87.33 1.80 -31.39
CA ALA A 74 -86.90 0.44 -31.03
C ALA A 74 -85.91 -0.17 -32.05
N SER A 75 -86.07 0.15 -33.34
CA SER A 75 -85.13 -0.26 -34.37
C SER A 75 -83.80 0.49 -34.27
N ALA A 76 -83.82 1.80 -33.98
CA ALA A 76 -82.61 2.60 -33.78
C ALA A 76 -81.84 2.10 -32.55
N ALA A 77 -82.52 1.87 -31.42
CA ALA A 77 -81.92 1.32 -30.21
C ALA A 77 -81.30 -0.07 -30.46
N ARG A 78 -81.97 -0.96 -31.21
CA ARG A 78 -81.40 -2.26 -31.58
C ARG A 78 -80.16 -2.13 -32.46
N ARG A 79 -80.14 -1.19 -33.42
CA ARG A 79 -78.95 -0.92 -34.25
C ARG A 79 -77.80 -0.40 -33.42
N GLU A 80 -78.07 0.56 -32.53
CA GLU A 80 -77.05 1.12 -31.64
C GLU A 80 -76.45 0.06 -30.73
N GLN A 81 -77.29 -0.80 -30.11
CA GLN A 81 -76.81 -1.92 -29.29
C GLN A 81 -75.97 -2.91 -30.10
N ALA A 82 -76.36 -3.22 -31.34
CA ALA A 82 -75.58 -4.11 -32.20
C ALA A 82 -74.22 -3.50 -32.56
N LEU A 83 -74.17 -2.20 -32.85
CA LEU A 83 -72.92 -1.48 -33.10
C LEU A 83 -72.02 -1.45 -31.86
N GLN A 84 -72.57 -1.13 -30.69
CA GLN A 84 -71.83 -1.13 -29.42
C GLN A 84 -71.22 -2.51 -29.14
N ARG A 85 -71.99 -3.59 -29.31
CA ARG A 85 -71.47 -4.96 -29.14
C ARG A 85 -70.36 -5.28 -30.13
N ALA A 86 -70.54 -4.90 -31.40
CA ALA A 86 -69.51 -5.10 -32.42
C ALA A 86 -68.23 -4.31 -32.08
N ASP A 87 -68.34 -3.09 -31.56
CA ASP A 87 -67.20 -2.27 -31.17
C ASP A 87 -66.52 -2.83 -29.91
N GLU A 88 -67.27 -3.30 -28.93
CA GLU A 88 -66.73 -4.01 -27.76
C GLU A 88 -65.98 -5.30 -28.16
N GLU A 89 -66.54 -6.09 -29.07
CA GLU A 89 -65.89 -7.30 -29.58
C GLU A 89 -64.61 -6.97 -30.36
N ARG A 90 -64.64 -5.94 -31.21
CA ARG A 90 -63.44 -5.44 -31.91
C ARG A 90 -62.38 -4.96 -30.93
N ALA A 91 -62.76 -4.23 -29.88
CA ALA A 91 -61.84 -3.75 -28.86
C ALA A 91 -61.22 -4.93 -28.07
N ARG A 92 -62.03 -5.93 -27.71
CA ARG A 92 -61.56 -7.17 -27.04
C ARG A 92 -60.60 -7.95 -27.94
N ALA A 93 -60.95 -8.13 -29.21
CA ALA A 93 -60.10 -8.81 -30.19
C ALA A 93 -58.77 -8.06 -30.39
N ALA A 94 -58.81 -6.73 -30.50
CA ALA A 94 -57.61 -5.91 -30.60
C ALA A 94 -56.71 -6.04 -29.35
N GLY A 95 -57.31 -6.06 -28.15
CA GLY A 95 -56.60 -6.31 -26.90
C GLY A 95 -55.88 -7.67 -26.90
N GLN A 96 -56.60 -8.74 -27.27
CA GLN A 96 -56.02 -10.08 -27.36
C GLN A 96 -54.89 -10.18 -28.40
N VAL A 97 -55.03 -9.52 -29.55
CA VAL A 97 -53.98 -9.48 -30.58
C VAL A 97 -52.74 -8.75 -30.07
N ALA A 98 -52.91 -7.62 -29.39
CA ALA A 98 -51.80 -6.87 -28.79
C ALA A 98 -51.08 -7.68 -27.70
N GLU A 99 -51.82 -8.38 -26.84
CA GLU A 99 -51.25 -9.28 -25.84
C GLU A 99 -50.51 -10.46 -26.46
N ALA A 100 -51.09 -11.09 -27.48
CA ALA A 100 -50.43 -12.16 -28.23
C ALA A 100 -49.14 -11.68 -28.89
N ALA A 101 -49.12 -10.48 -29.47
CA ALA A 101 -47.92 -9.87 -30.03
C ALA A 101 -46.85 -9.63 -28.96
N ARG A 102 -47.24 -9.08 -27.79
CA ARG A 102 -46.33 -8.88 -26.65
C ARG A 102 -45.72 -10.19 -26.15
N LEU A 103 -46.54 -11.24 -26.03
CA LEU A 103 -46.06 -12.56 -25.61
C LEU A 103 -45.12 -13.19 -26.64
N ARG A 104 -45.42 -13.07 -27.94
CA ARG A 104 -44.52 -13.53 -29.02
C ARG A 104 -43.16 -12.84 -28.96
N GLN A 105 -43.12 -11.52 -28.79
CA GLN A 105 -41.85 -10.79 -28.64
C GLN A 105 -41.04 -11.26 -27.43
N LYS A 106 -41.70 -11.53 -26.28
CA LYS A 106 -41.02 -12.08 -25.10
C LYS A 106 -40.45 -13.48 -25.37
N LEU A 107 -41.22 -14.34 -26.05
CA LEU A 107 -40.76 -15.68 -26.42
C LEU A 107 -39.56 -15.62 -27.36
N GLU A 108 -39.59 -14.76 -28.37
CA GLU A 108 -38.45 -14.53 -29.27
C GLU A 108 -37.21 -14.05 -28.50
N GLY A 109 -37.37 -13.12 -27.56
CA GLY A 109 -36.27 -12.65 -26.71
C GLY A 109 -35.66 -13.77 -25.87
N LEU A 110 -36.50 -14.61 -25.27
CA LEU A 110 -36.05 -15.78 -24.50
C LEU A 110 -35.37 -16.83 -25.37
N GLN A 111 -35.87 -17.07 -26.59
CA GLN A 111 -35.25 -17.99 -27.55
C GLN A 111 -33.86 -17.50 -27.97
N ARG A 112 -33.72 -16.22 -28.32
CA ARG A 112 -32.41 -15.62 -28.62
C ARG A 112 -31.43 -15.78 -27.46
N HIS A 113 -31.88 -15.51 -26.23
CA HIS A 113 -31.03 -15.67 -25.05
C HIS A 113 -30.59 -17.13 -24.84
N ARG A 114 -31.51 -18.10 -25.04
CA ARG A 114 -31.18 -19.53 -24.99
C ARG A 114 -30.17 -19.90 -26.08
N GLU A 115 -30.33 -19.40 -27.29
CA GLU A 115 -29.40 -19.64 -28.40
C GLU A 115 -28.02 -19.07 -28.12
N ASP A 116 -27.93 -17.89 -27.52
CA ASP A 116 -26.68 -17.26 -27.08
C ASP A 116 -25.97 -18.11 -26.03
N LEU A 117 -26.70 -18.56 -25.00
CA LEU A 117 -26.17 -19.47 -24.00
C LEU A 117 -25.71 -20.79 -24.62
N ALA A 118 -26.49 -21.36 -25.54
CA ALA A 118 -26.11 -22.59 -26.26
C ALA A 118 -24.86 -22.38 -27.14
N ARG A 119 -24.70 -21.21 -27.78
CA ARG A 119 -23.47 -20.86 -28.51
C ARG A 119 -22.27 -20.76 -27.57
N ARG A 120 -22.42 -20.10 -26.42
CA ARG A 120 -21.36 -20.01 -25.39
C ARG A 120 -20.98 -21.40 -24.89
N LEU A 121 -21.94 -22.23 -24.52
CA LEU A 121 -21.68 -23.61 -24.07
C LEU A 121 -20.98 -24.44 -25.14
N ARG A 122 -21.38 -24.32 -26.42
CA ARG A 122 -20.68 -24.97 -27.54
C ARG A 122 -19.24 -24.49 -27.68
N SER A 123 -18.98 -23.19 -27.51
CA SER A 123 -17.59 -22.69 -27.51
C SER A 123 -16.75 -23.24 -26.36
N PHE A 124 -17.38 -23.58 -25.23
CA PHE A 124 -16.69 -24.20 -24.10
C PHE A 124 -16.44 -25.70 -24.26
N HIS A 125 -17.04 -26.35 -25.26
CA HIS A 125 -16.90 -27.80 -25.45
C HIS A 125 -15.45 -28.22 -25.70
N GLY A 126 -14.71 -27.48 -26.52
CA GLY A 126 -13.29 -27.76 -26.78
C GLY A 126 -12.41 -27.70 -25.53
N PHE A 127 -12.71 -26.81 -24.58
CA PHE A 127 -12.01 -26.78 -23.29
C PHE A 127 -12.38 -27.97 -22.41
N SER A 128 -13.65 -28.38 -22.40
CA SER A 128 -14.10 -29.57 -21.69
C SER A 128 -13.41 -30.84 -22.25
N ASP A 129 -13.32 -30.97 -23.56
CA ASP A 129 -12.67 -32.11 -24.21
C ASP A 129 -11.17 -32.12 -23.96
N TYR A 130 -10.52 -30.95 -24.04
CA TYR A 130 -9.12 -30.80 -23.66
C TYR A 130 -8.87 -31.21 -22.20
N LEU A 131 -9.65 -30.69 -21.25
CA LEU A 131 -9.51 -31.01 -19.83
C LEU A 131 -9.76 -32.50 -19.55
N ARG A 132 -10.71 -33.11 -20.26
CA ARG A 132 -10.94 -34.57 -20.19
C ARG A 132 -9.75 -35.34 -20.74
N GLY A 133 -9.14 -34.89 -21.83
CA GLY A 133 -7.92 -35.46 -22.39
C GLY A 133 -6.72 -35.35 -21.45
N VAL A 134 -6.56 -34.20 -20.77
CA VAL A 134 -5.52 -34.01 -19.74
C VAL A 134 -5.75 -34.93 -18.56
N LEU A 135 -7.00 -35.01 -18.06
CA LEU A 135 -7.35 -35.91 -16.97
C LEU A 135 -7.06 -37.37 -17.31
N ALA A 136 -7.42 -37.81 -18.52
CA ALA A 136 -7.14 -39.17 -18.99
C ALA A 136 -5.63 -39.45 -19.15
N ARG A 137 -4.83 -38.45 -19.52
CA ARG A 137 -3.37 -38.59 -19.64
C ARG A 137 -2.66 -38.62 -18.29
N MET A 138 -3.11 -37.80 -17.34
CA MET A 138 -2.46 -37.73 -16.03
C MET A 138 -2.86 -38.91 -15.14
N GLY A 139 -4.11 -39.39 -15.22
CA GLY A 139 -4.57 -40.58 -14.46
C GLY A 139 -4.59 -40.44 -12.93
N GLU A 140 -4.05 -39.34 -12.39
CA GLU A 140 -3.92 -39.07 -10.95
C GLU A 140 -5.18 -38.46 -10.32
N PHE A 141 -6.07 -37.89 -11.14
CA PHE A 141 -7.27 -37.19 -10.68
C PHE A 141 -8.55 -37.90 -11.11
N GLN A 142 -9.50 -38.04 -10.18
CA GLN A 142 -10.80 -38.66 -10.45
C GLN A 142 -11.70 -37.75 -11.31
N ASP A 143 -11.72 -36.45 -11.02
CA ASP A 143 -12.60 -35.49 -11.70
C ASP A 143 -11.87 -34.18 -12.07
N ILE A 144 -12.37 -33.52 -13.13
CA ILE A 144 -11.86 -32.24 -13.65
C ILE A 144 -11.88 -31.14 -12.56
N PRO A 145 -12.94 -30.97 -11.74
CA PRO A 145 -12.94 -29.95 -10.68
C PRO A 145 -11.86 -30.18 -9.62
N THR A 146 -11.61 -31.44 -9.25
CA THR A 146 -10.57 -31.80 -8.27
C THR A 146 -9.18 -31.49 -8.81
N MET A 147 -8.93 -31.83 -10.08
CA MET A 147 -7.69 -31.45 -10.79
C MET A 147 -7.50 -29.92 -10.81
N LEU A 148 -8.53 -29.17 -11.18
CA LEU A 148 -8.46 -27.71 -11.21
C LEU A 148 -8.25 -27.09 -9.82
N ALA A 149 -8.85 -27.68 -8.77
CA ALA A 149 -8.63 -27.24 -7.40
C ALA A 149 -7.17 -27.41 -6.97
N HIS A 150 -6.57 -28.56 -7.29
CA HIS A 150 -5.14 -28.80 -7.03
C HIS A 150 -4.26 -27.79 -7.76
N PHE A 151 -4.49 -27.56 -9.07
CA PHE A 151 -3.73 -26.57 -9.82
C PHE A 151 -3.93 -25.15 -9.31
N ARG A 152 -5.13 -24.78 -8.84
CA ARG A 152 -5.35 -23.47 -8.21
C ARG A 152 -4.53 -23.29 -6.94
N VAL A 153 -4.47 -24.32 -6.10
CA VAL A 153 -3.62 -24.29 -4.90
C VAL A 153 -2.16 -24.18 -5.31
N LEU A 154 -1.70 -24.95 -6.31
CA LEU A 154 -0.32 -24.91 -6.79
C LEU A 154 0.06 -23.53 -7.35
N VAL A 155 -0.80 -22.91 -8.16
CA VAL A 155 -0.60 -21.55 -8.67
C VAL A 155 -0.58 -20.53 -7.52
N GLY A 156 -1.46 -20.70 -6.53
CA GLY A 156 -1.45 -19.87 -5.32
C GLY A 156 -0.14 -19.98 -4.54
N VAL A 157 0.37 -21.20 -4.34
CA VAL A 157 1.66 -21.45 -3.68
C VAL A 157 2.82 -20.89 -4.51
N GLN A 158 2.80 -21.06 -5.84
CA GLN A 158 3.82 -20.50 -6.73
C GLN A 158 3.84 -18.97 -6.68
N ALA A 159 2.69 -18.32 -6.50
CA ALA A 159 2.60 -16.87 -6.34
C ALA A 159 3.07 -16.38 -4.95
N ALA A 160 2.91 -17.20 -3.90
CA ALA A 160 3.33 -16.86 -2.54
C ALA A 160 4.81 -17.15 -2.27
N LEU A 161 5.40 -18.13 -2.97
CA LEU A 161 6.79 -18.55 -2.76
C LEU A 161 7.81 -17.40 -2.88
N PRO A 162 7.72 -16.47 -3.86
CA PRO A 162 8.64 -15.34 -3.95
C PRO A 162 8.63 -14.46 -2.71
N GLN A 163 7.45 -14.18 -2.15
CA GLN A 163 7.31 -13.34 -0.95
C GLN A 163 7.97 -13.99 0.27
N GLU A 164 7.76 -15.30 0.46
CA GLU A 164 8.42 -16.04 1.52
C GLU A 164 9.94 -16.09 1.33
N THR A 165 10.42 -16.24 0.09
CA THR A 165 11.86 -16.20 -0.19
C THR A 165 12.48 -14.83 0.04
N GLU A 166 11.78 -13.74 -0.32
CA GLU A 166 12.22 -12.37 -0.06
C GLU A 166 12.28 -12.11 1.44
N ALA A 167 11.23 -12.47 2.19
CA ALA A 167 11.21 -12.36 3.65
C ALA A 167 12.37 -13.15 4.30
N GLY A 168 12.67 -14.36 3.81
CA GLY A 168 13.83 -15.13 4.26
C GLY A 168 15.17 -14.45 3.95
N GLN A 169 15.31 -13.87 2.74
CA GLN A 169 16.52 -13.12 2.36
C GLN A 169 16.71 -11.87 3.21
N GLU A 170 15.64 -11.13 3.51
CA GLU A 170 15.68 -9.97 4.40
C GLU A 170 16.12 -10.36 5.81
N GLN A 171 15.61 -11.46 6.36
CA GLN A 171 16.04 -11.97 7.66
C GLN A 171 17.52 -12.34 7.68
N LEU A 172 18.01 -12.99 6.62
CA LEU A 172 19.43 -13.29 6.47
C LEU A 172 20.27 -12.01 6.37
N ALA A 173 19.86 -11.04 5.54
CA ALA A 173 20.55 -9.76 5.39
C ALA A 173 20.62 -8.98 6.71
N GLN A 174 19.53 -8.99 7.49
CA GLN A 174 19.51 -8.41 8.83
C GLN A 174 20.48 -9.15 9.78
N GLY A 175 20.52 -10.47 9.71
CA GLY A 175 21.49 -11.29 10.47
C GLY A 175 22.94 -10.95 10.13
N TRP A 176 23.26 -10.87 8.84
CA TRP A 176 24.58 -10.47 8.35
C TRP A 176 24.96 -9.05 8.78
N ALA A 177 24.03 -8.09 8.68
CA ALA A 177 24.25 -6.72 9.13
C ALA A 177 24.55 -6.64 10.63
N ARG A 178 23.86 -7.45 11.46
CA ARG A 178 24.15 -7.54 12.90
C ARG A 178 25.53 -8.14 13.15
N LEU A 179 25.88 -9.22 12.47
CA LEU A 179 27.19 -9.85 12.61
C LEU A 179 28.32 -8.88 12.21
N GLN A 180 28.14 -8.14 11.11
CA GLN A 180 29.12 -7.16 10.67
C GLN A 180 29.30 -6.04 11.70
N ARG A 181 28.21 -5.52 12.29
CA ARG A 181 28.29 -4.54 13.39
C ARG A 181 29.10 -5.09 14.57
N TYR A 182 28.83 -6.32 15.00
CA TYR A 182 29.61 -6.94 16.08
C TYR A 182 31.10 -7.07 15.73
N GLN A 183 31.44 -7.38 14.47
CA GLN A 183 32.83 -7.45 14.03
C GLN A 183 33.51 -6.07 13.99
N GLU A 184 32.80 -5.04 13.53
CA GLU A 184 33.29 -3.66 13.51
C GLU A 184 33.49 -3.13 14.93
N GLU A 185 32.51 -3.35 15.82
CA GLU A 185 32.59 -3.01 17.24
C GLU A 185 33.78 -3.73 17.90
N GLY A 186 33.86 -5.06 17.80
CA GLY A 186 34.97 -5.83 18.37
C GLY A 186 36.33 -5.47 17.76
N GLY A 187 36.38 -5.21 16.45
CA GLY A 187 37.56 -4.73 15.74
C GLY A 187 38.01 -3.34 16.18
N SER A 188 37.11 -2.50 16.69
CA SER A 188 37.44 -1.19 17.27
C SER A 188 37.81 -1.26 18.75
N GLU A 189 37.27 -2.22 19.49
CA GLU A 189 37.50 -2.38 20.92
C GLU A 189 38.81 -3.12 21.24
N LEU A 190 39.19 -4.15 20.47
CA LEU A 190 40.41 -4.95 20.66
C LEU A 190 41.74 -4.16 20.54
N PRO A 191 41.90 -3.19 19.62
CA PRO A 191 43.16 -2.46 19.46
C PRO A 191 43.53 -1.58 20.66
N ARG A 192 42.54 -1.03 21.39
CA ARG A 192 42.79 -0.18 22.57
C ARG A 192 43.57 -0.91 23.67
N PRO A 193 43.06 -2.00 24.28
CA PRO A 193 43.78 -2.72 25.32
C PRO A 193 45.07 -3.34 24.77
N ASN A 194 45.11 -3.76 23.50
CA ASN A 194 46.33 -4.31 22.92
C ASN A 194 47.44 -3.25 22.79
N SER A 195 47.09 -2.02 22.42
CA SER A 195 48.02 -0.89 22.40
C SER A 195 48.50 -0.49 23.80
N GLU A 196 47.61 -0.57 24.80
CA GLU A 196 47.96 -0.32 26.20
C GLU A 196 48.87 -1.41 26.76
N LEU A 197 48.60 -2.68 26.46
CA LEU A 197 49.46 -3.81 26.81
C LEU A 197 50.85 -3.67 26.18
N ALA A 198 50.93 -3.33 24.89
CA ALA A 198 52.20 -3.10 24.22
C ALA A 198 52.99 -1.96 24.88
N ARG A 199 52.31 -0.85 25.23
CA ARG A 199 52.94 0.28 25.95
C ARG A 199 53.45 -0.13 27.34
N LEU A 200 52.68 -0.91 28.10
CA LEU A 200 53.11 -1.40 29.42
C LEU A 200 54.30 -2.35 29.29
N HIS A 201 54.30 -3.21 28.28
CA HIS A 201 55.40 -4.14 28.02
C HIS A 201 56.70 -3.40 27.71
N THR A 202 56.67 -2.38 26.84
CA THR A 202 57.88 -1.59 26.55
C THR A 202 58.41 -0.86 27.78
N HIS A 203 57.54 -0.35 28.66
CA HIS A 203 57.98 0.26 29.92
C HIS A 203 58.64 -0.75 30.85
N LEU A 204 58.10 -1.97 30.95
CA LEU A 204 58.71 -3.04 31.73
C LEU A 204 60.07 -3.45 31.16
N GLU A 205 60.20 -3.58 29.84
CA GLU A 205 61.49 -3.89 29.22
C GLU A 205 62.53 -2.80 29.48
N VAL A 206 62.14 -1.52 29.37
CA VAL A 206 63.03 -0.39 29.65
C VAL A 206 63.49 -0.41 31.10
N ALA A 207 62.55 -0.54 32.06
CA ALA A 207 62.89 -0.64 33.47
C ALA A 207 63.80 -1.84 33.76
N HIS A 208 63.55 -2.99 33.13
CA HIS A 208 64.39 -4.17 33.30
C HIS A 208 65.81 -3.96 32.74
N ARG A 209 65.96 -3.29 31.59
CA ARG A 209 67.27 -2.93 31.04
C ARG A 209 68.03 -1.99 31.96
N GLU A 210 67.36 -1.01 32.56
CA GLU A 210 67.98 -0.08 33.52
C GLU A 210 68.46 -0.81 34.78
N VAL A 211 67.66 -1.73 35.32
CA VAL A 211 68.05 -2.57 36.46
C VAL A 211 69.27 -3.41 36.12
N LEU A 212 69.26 -4.12 34.98
CA LEU A 212 70.40 -4.94 34.55
C LEU A 212 71.67 -4.10 34.33
N GLN A 213 71.55 -2.90 33.78
CA GLN A 213 72.68 -1.97 33.65
C GLN A 213 73.24 -1.57 35.02
N GLY A 214 72.37 -1.20 35.96
CA GLY A 214 72.74 -0.88 37.34
C GLY A 214 73.44 -2.04 38.04
N GLU A 215 72.92 -3.26 37.92
CA GLU A 215 73.53 -4.48 38.46
C GLU A 215 74.91 -4.75 37.87
N SER A 216 75.07 -4.60 36.55
CA SER A 216 76.36 -4.80 35.88
C SER A 216 77.40 -3.76 36.31
N HIS A 217 77.00 -2.50 36.45
CA HIS A 217 77.87 -1.43 36.93
C HIS A 217 78.28 -1.68 38.38
N TRP A 218 77.33 -2.07 39.23
CA TRP A 218 77.59 -2.43 40.62
C TRP A 218 78.55 -3.62 40.73
N ALA A 219 78.36 -4.67 39.93
CA ALA A 219 79.26 -5.81 39.89
C ALA A 219 80.69 -5.42 39.46
N GLN A 220 80.83 -4.50 38.50
CA GLN A 220 82.13 -3.98 38.06
C GLN A 220 82.82 -3.19 39.18
N VAL A 221 82.08 -2.32 39.87
CA VAL A 221 82.60 -1.57 41.03
C VAL A 221 83.06 -2.55 42.12
N GLN A 222 82.25 -3.57 42.42
CA GLN A 222 82.58 -4.57 43.42
C GLN A 222 83.84 -5.38 43.05
N SER A 223 83.94 -5.83 41.80
CA SER A 223 85.14 -6.55 41.31
C SER A 223 86.38 -5.66 41.36
N THR A 224 86.26 -4.38 40.99
CA THR A 224 87.37 -3.42 41.04
C THR A 224 87.80 -3.16 42.48
N ALA A 225 86.85 -3.00 43.39
CA ALA A 225 87.12 -2.85 44.81
C ALA A 225 87.85 -4.09 45.35
N ALA A 226 87.37 -5.30 45.06
CA ALA A 226 88.02 -6.55 45.46
C ALA A 226 89.46 -6.65 44.92
N GLN A 227 89.69 -6.27 43.65
CA GLN A 227 91.04 -6.25 43.07
C GLN A 227 91.96 -5.22 43.73
N LYS A 228 91.46 -4.01 44.03
CA LYS A 228 92.23 -2.98 44.76
C LYS A 228 92.55 -3.42 46.18
N THR A 229 91.60 -4.05 46.88
CA THR A 229 91.81 -4.62 48.22
C THR A 229 92.86 -5.73 48.17
N LEU A 230 92.83 -6.59 47.15
CA LEU A 230 93.85 -7.63 46.96
C LEU A 230 95.23 -7.04 46.69
N LEU A 231 95.34 -6.07 45.77
CA LEU A 231 96.61 -5.38 45.47
C LEU A 231 97.16 -4.67 46.70
N LEU A 232 96.30 -3.97 47.46
CA LEU A 232 96.71 -3.37 48.72
C LEU A 232 97.25 -4.44 49.68
N GLY A 233 96.54 -5.56 49.86
CA GLY A 233 97.01 -6.68 50.67
C GLY A 233 98.35 -7.26 50.20
N GLN A 234 98.57 -7.39 48.89
CA GLN A 234 99.83 -7.85 48.30
C GLN A 234 100.98 -6.86 48.53
N ILE A 235 100.73 -5.56 48.35
CA ILE A 235 101.71 -4.50 48.64
C ILE A 235 102.06 -4.55 50.12
N LYS A 236 101.05 -4.59 51.00
CA LYS A 236 101.27 -4.66 52.44
C LYS A 236 102.14 -5.87 52.82
N LEU A 237 101.86 -7.04 52.23
CA LEU A 237 102.63 -8.25 52.48
C LEU A 237 104.06 -8.17 51.92
N ALA A 238 104.26 -7.61 50.72
CA ALA A 238 105.58 -7.44 50.12
C ALA A 238 106.44 -6.47 50.93
N VAL A 239 105.86 -5.36 51.38
CA VAL A 239 106.49 -4.40 52.29
C VAL A 239 106.89 -5.08 53.60
N LEU A 240 105.97 -5.80 54.22
CA LEU A 240 106.23 -6.53 55.45
C LEU A 240 107.37 -7.55 55.27
N ASN A 241 107.37 -8.31 54.16
CA ASN A 241 108.43 -9.28 53.86
C ASN A 241 109.80 -8.60 53.66
N LEU A 242 109.86 -7.45 52.98
CA LEU A 242 111.10 -6.69 52.80
C LEU A 242 111.59 -6.10 54.13
N PHE A 243 110.69 -5.55 54.93
CA PHE A 243 111.00 -5.06 56.27
C PHE A 243 111.57 -6.17 57.16
N GLN A 244 110.94 -7.35 57.16
CA GLN A 244 111.44 -8.53 57.87
C GLN A 244 112.82 -8.99 57.35
N LEU A 245 113.05 -8.94 56.04
CA LEU A 245 114.36 -9.31 55.46
C LEU A 245 115.47 -8.35 55.89
N VAL A 246 115.20 -7.04 55.86
CA VAL A 246 116.15 -5.98 56.24
C VAL A 246 116.46 -6.06 57.73
N THR A 247 115.45 -6.17 58.58
CA THR A 247 115.62 -6.32 60.04
C THR A 247 116.34 -7.62 60.40
N ALA A 248 116.07 -8.73 59.73
CA ALA A 248 116.74 -10.01 59.97
C ALA A 248 118.21 -10.05 59.51
N ARG A 249 118.61 -9.28 58.49
CA ARG A 249 119.99 -9.29 57.96
C ARG A 249 120.92 -8.23 58.56
N LEU A 250 120.37 -7.09 58.94
CA LEU A 250 121.15 -5.98 59.50
C LEU A 250 121.16 -5.96 61.04
N GLU A 251 120.49 -6.93 61.69
CA GLU A 251 120.33 -7.00 63.15
C GLU A 251 119.90 -5.66 63.78
N VAL A 252 119.06 -4.90 63.06
CA VAL A 252 118.53 -3.62 63.55
C VAL A 252 117.29 -3.90 64.40
N PRO A 253 117.28 -3.58 65.71
CA PRO A 253 116.08 -3.66 66.52
C PRO A 253 115.23 -2.40 66.30
N THR A 254 114.14 -2.51 65.54
CA THR A 254 113.14 -1.44 65.42
C THR A 254 111.72 -1.95 65.71
N ASP A 255 111.08 -1.31 66.68
CA ASP A 255 109.72 -1.58 67.17
C ASP A 255 108.69 -0.89 66.25
N VAL A 256 108.46 -1.47 65.07
CA VAL A 256 107.47 -0.97 64.09
C VAL A 256 106.25 -1.89 64.07
N ALA A 257 105.05 -1.30 64.12
CA ALA A 257 103.79 -2.04 64.14
C ALA A 257 103.53 -2.81 62.82
N LEU A 258 102.97 -4.03 62.93
CA LEU A 258 102.77 -4.94 61.80
C LEU A 258 101.80 -4.40 60.72
N GLU A 259 100.89 -3.51 61.09
CA GLU A 259 99.85 -2.95 60.21
C GLU A 259 100.22 -1.60 59.58
N ASP A 260 101.31 -0.97 60.04
CA ASP A 260 101.76 0.34 59.55
C ASP A 260 102.76 0.17 58.41
N THR A 261 102.22 0.09 57.20
CA THR A 261 103.03 -0.14 56.00
C THR A 261 103.85 1.07 55.56
N GLU A 262 103.45 2.28 55.95
CA GLU A 262 104.23 3.49 55.64
C GLU A 262 105.51 3.50 56.49
N ALA A 263 105.40 3.27 57.80
CA ALA A 263 106.56 3.17 58.69
C ALA A 263 107.51 2.00 58.35
N GLN A 264 106.98 0.87 57.88
CA GLN A 264 107.78 -0.27 57.40
C GLN A 264 108.58 0.09 56.14
N LEU A 265 107.95 0.77 55.17
CA LEU A 265 108.62 1.26 53.97
C LEU A 265 109.70 2.29 54.29
N ASP A 266 109.45 3.21 55.21
CA ASP A 266 110.42 4.21 55.64
C ASP A 266 111.69 3.56 56.23
N THR A 267 111.52 2.48 57.00
CA THR A 267 112.67 1.73 57.56
C THR A 267 113.45 1.01 56.46
N VAL A 268 112.74 0.35 55.52
CA VAL A 268 113.39 -0.30 54.36
C VAL A 268 114.13 0.74 53.51
N LEU A 269 113.54 1.93 53.30
CA LEU A 269 114.15 3.02 52.55
C LEU A 269 115.43 3.51 53.22
N LEU A 270 115.40 3.74 54.54
CA LEU A 270 116.58 4.17 55.30
C LEU A 270 117.71 3.14 55.17
N CYS A 271 117.42 1.86 55.33
CA CYS A 271 118.43 0.80 55.18
C CYS A 271 118.99 0.69 53.76
N VAL A 272 118.15 0.85 52.73
CA VAL A 272 118.64 0.86 51.33
C VAL A 272 119.51 2.08 51.05
N GLN A 273 119.17 3.24 51.60
CA GLN A 273 119.98 4.46 51.49
C GLN A 273 121.32 4.31 52.22
N ASP A 274 121.33 3.71 53.41
CA ASP A 274 122.55 3.40 54.16
C ASP A 274 123.44 2.41 53.40
N LEU A 275 122.87 1.34 52.83
CA LEU A 275 123.61 0.41 51.97
C LEU A 275 124.15 1.08 50.70
N ALA A 276 123.40 2.02 50.11
CA ALA A 276 123.86 2.80 48.96
C ALA A 276 125.01 3.75 49.34
N ALA A 277 124.95 4.38 50.52
CA ALA A 277 126.01 5.22 51.06
C ALA A 277 127.29 4.41 51.35
N ILE A 278 127.17 3.23 51.96
CA ILE A 278 128.30 2.30 52.18
C ILE A 278 128.91 1.86 50.84
N CYS A 279 128.08 1.54 49.83
CA CYS A 279 128.56 1.21 48.49
C CYS A 279 129.26 2.40 47.81
N ALA A 280 128.84 3.63 48.09
CA ALA A 280 129.47 4.84 47.56
C ALA A 280 130.83 5.14 48.24
N GLU A 281 131.00 4.82 49.53
CA GLU A 281 132.28 5.01 50.25
C GLU A 281 133.35 3.98 49.90
N LEU A 282 132.97 2.78 49.43
CA LEU A 282 133.91 1.73 49.01
C LEU A 282 134.52 1.93 47.60
N ARG A 283 134.33 3.10 46.96
CA ARG A 283 134.97 3.49 45.68
C ARG A 283 135.39 4.97 45.64
N PRO A 284 136.68 5.33 45.80
CA PRO A 284 137.18 6.67 45.50
C PRO A 284 137.51 6.79 44.00
N GLY A 285 136.75 7.62 43.27
CA GLY A 285 137.11 8.10 41.94
C GLY A 285 136.39 7.48 40.74
N GLN A 286 135.08 7.67 40.65
CA GLN A 286 134.43 8.29 39.47
C GLN A 286 133.11 8.94 39.90
N LEU A 287 133.03 10.25 39.64
CA LEU A 287 131.88 11.14 39.51
C LEU A 287 130.47 10.59 39.84
N GLY A 288 129.83 11.25 40.82
CA GLY A 288 128.76 12.19 40.49
C GLY A 288 127.37 11.61 40.14
N PRO A 289 126.37 11.76 41.03
CA PRO A 289 125.00 11.28 40.84
C PRO A 289 124.13 12.29 40.10
N CYS A 290 123.02 11.82 39.48
CA CYS A 290 121.71 12.45 39.58
C CYS A 290 120.58 11.56 39.00
N PRO A 291 119.33 11.77 39.45
CA PRO A 291 118.36 10.70 39.73
C PRO A 291 117.23 10.65 38.66
N PRO A 292 116.10 9.93 38.86
CA PRO A 292 115.19 9.49 37.80
C PRO A 292 114.27 10.62 37.34
N HIS A 293 114.03 10.71 36.05
CA HIS A 293 112.90 11.45 35.50
C HIS A 293 111.74 10.51 35.23
N LEU A 294 110.75 10.50 36.14
CA LEU A 294 109.34 10.52 35.75
C LEU A 294 108.92 11.99 35.88
N PRO A 295 108.23 12.58 34.90
CA PRO A 295 106.80 12.32 34.68
C PRO A 295 106.46 12.27 33.16
N VAL A 296 105.30 11.86 32.67
CA VAL A 296 104.01 12.55 32.80
C VAL A 296 102.93 11.59 32.29
N ALA A 297 101.90 11.40 33.10
CA ALA A 297 100.61 10.92 32.66
C ALA A 297 99.97 11.98 31.77
N THR A 298 99.76 11.68 30.48
CA THR A 298 98.82 12.46 29.67
C THR A 298 97.45 11.81 29.78
N SER A 299 96.67 12.32 30.73
CA SER A 299 95.22 12.32 30.64
C SER A 299 94.83 12.97 29.31
N ALA A 300 94.25 12.19 28.40
CA ALA A 300 93.43 12.71 27.31
C ALA A 300 91.99 12.23 27.57
N ALA A 301 91.29 13.00 28.39
CA ALA A 301 89.83 13.03 28.43
C ALA A 301 89.27 13.71 27.15
N PRO A 302 88.00 13.48 26.82
CA PRO A 302 87.46 13.57 25.46
C PRO A 302 87.06 14.98 25.07
N ARG A 303 87.27 15.36 23.80
CA ARG A 303 86.56 16.50 23.20
C ARG A 303 85.17 16.05 22.78
N GLY A 304 84.18 16.44 23.59
CA GLY A 304 82.81 16.64 23.15
C GLY A 304 82.61 18.01 22.48
N CYS A 305 81.44 18.12 21.85
CA CYS A 305 80.71 19.33 21.43
C CYS A 305 81.14 20.00 20.11
N HIS A 306 80.36 19.80 19.05
CA HIS A 306 79.17 20.62 18.67
C HIS A 306 78.61 20.04 17.36
N GLY A 307 77.30 19.86 17.20
CA GLY A 307 76.26 20.89 17.20
C GLY A 307 75.67 20.90 15.79
N ALA A 308 74.56 20.19 15.60
CA ALA A 308 73.24 20.77 15.33
C ALA A 308 73.07 21.27 13.88
N SER A 309 72.26 20.54 13.12
CA SER A 309 71.55 21.04 11.94
C SER A 309 70.18 20.39 11.91
N GLU A 310 69.21 21.10 12.50
CA GLU A 310 67.80 20.94 12.14
C GLU A 310 67.53 21.81 10.90
N PRO A 311 66.73 21.33 9.93
CA PRO A 311 66.05 22.21 8.99
C PRO A 311 64.65 22.53 9.51
N GLY A 312 64.35 23.84 9.49
CA GLY A 312 63.09 24.41 9.93
C GLY A 312 61.89 23.94 9.13
N ILE A 313 60.80 23.72 9.88
CA ILE A 313 59.44 23.77 9.40
C ILE A 313 58.89 25.14 9.81
N ALA A 314 58.31 25.85 8.86
CA ALA A 314 57.50 27.04 9.08
C ALA A 314 56.28 26.96 8.13
N PRO A 315 55.19 27.67 8.48
CA PRO A 315 53.83 27.15 8.60
C PRO A 315 53.09 26.88 7.29
#